data_AF-V4A943-F1
#
_entry.id   AF-V4A943-F1
#
_cell.length_a   1.000
_cell.length_b   1.000
_cell.length_c   1.000
_cell.angle_alpha   90.00
_cell.angle_beta   90.00
_cell.angle_gamma   90.00
#
_symmetry.space_group_name_H-M   'P 1'
#
loop_
_entity.id
_entity.type
_entity.pdbx_description
1 polymer ?
#
loop_
_entity_poly.entity_id
_entity_poly.type
_entity_poly.pdbx_seq_one_letter_code
_entity_poly.pdbx_strand_id
1 'polypeptide(L)'
;NFVEVKPLPSKDCEQIIRTLMERSNRKVTYEQWKLIMKAFESCTLPLFVTLTYQQVTDWCSYDNIPPGTLMTTIEASIVKLFERMEQKHGKVFVSKAFGYITAARNGLSEMELEDILSLDDEVLNSVFVLWVPPIRRLPPSLWSRLRLDMCPFLVERESDGISVLSWYHQQFVNVVTERYLDYMDAIKIHHIIEEYYMGTWESLPKSFQYSPL
;
A
#
# COMPACT_ATOMS: atom_id res chain seq x y z
N ASN A 1 11.46 6.66 -34.42
CA ASN A 1 11.19 5.21 -34.48
C ASN A 1 10.87 4.72 -33.09
N PHE A 2 9.59 4.47 -32.81
CA PHE A 2 9.18 3.78 -31.57
C PHE A 2 9.18 2.28 -31.85
N VAL A 3 9.71 1.49 -30.92
CA VAL A 3 9.67 0.02 -30.97
C VAL A 3 8.55 -0.42 -30.05
N GLU A 4 7.56 -1.12 -30.61
CA GLU A 4 6.44 -1.66 -29.84
C GLU A 4 6.91 -2.83 -28.98
N VAL A 5 6.68 -2.73 -27.67
CA VAL A 5 6.93 -3.83 -26.73
C VAL A 5 5.68 -4.69 -26.65
N LYS A 6 5.78 -5.93 -27.12
CA LYS A 6 4.66 -6.88 -27.08
C LYS A 6 4.39 -7.35 -25.65
N PRO A 7 3.14 -7.74 -25.32
CA PRO A 7 2.81 -8.36 -24.05
C PRO A 7 3.65 -9.62 -23.81
N LEU A 8 3.94 -9.89 -22.54
CA LEU A 8 4.68 -11.08 -22.15
C LEU A 8 3.83 -12.33 -22.47
N PRO A 9 4.38 -13.36 -23.13
CA PRO A 9 3.70 -14.64 -23.30
C PRO A 9 3.39 -15.30 -21.95
N SER A 10 2.26 -16.02 -21.84
CA SER A 10 1.89 -16.70 -20.58
C SER A 10 2.95 -17.71 -20.11
N LYS A 11 3.70 -18.32 -21.03
CA LYS A 11 4.84 -19.20 -20.72
C LYS A 11 5.96 -18.46 -19.98
N ASP A 12 6.21 -17.22 -20.34
CA ASP A 12 7.22 -16.39 -19.67
C ASP A 12 6.70 -15.95 -18.30
N CYS A 13 5.40 -15.66 -18.16
CA CYS A 13 4.78 -15.38 -16.85
C CYS A 13 4.95 -16.58 -15.91
N GLU A 14 4.71 -17.78 -16.42
CA GLU A 14 4.91 -19.04 -15.70
C GLU A 14 6.37 -19.18 -15.23
N GLN A 15 7.32 -18.97 -16.14
CA GLN A 15 8.75 -19.08 -15.80
C GLN A 15 9.15 -18.05 -14.74
N ILE A 16 8.69 -16.80 -14.87
CA ILE A 16 8.97 -15.74 -13.89
C ILE A 16 8.43 -16.13 -12.51
N ILE A 17 7.16 -16.53 -12.39
CA ILE A 17 6.60 -16.85 -11.08
C ILE A 17 7.27 -18.10 -10.48
N ARG A 18 7.63 -19.11 -11.29
CA ARG A 18 8.41 -20.27 -10.84
C ARG A 18 9.73 -19.82 -10.23
N THR A 19 10.50 -19.00 -10.94
CA THR A 19 11.79 -18.49 -10.45
C THR A 19 11.62 -17.65 -9.18
N LEU A 20 10.59 -16.81 -9.07
CA LEU A 20 10.31 -16.04 -7.86
C LEU A 20 9.98 -16.94 -6.66
N MET A 21 9.17 -17.98 -6.87
CA MET A 21 8.81 -18.94 -5.84
C MET A 21 10.00 -19.81 -5.41
N GLU A 22 10.83 -20.24 -6.34
CA GLU A 22 12.07 -20.97 -6.05
C GLU A 22 13.03 -20.14 -5.19
N ARG A 23 13.19 -18.85 -5.52
CA ARG A 23 14.03 -17.92 -4.75
C ARG A 23 13.54 -17.69 -3.33
N SER A 24 12.22 -17.71 -3.09
CA SER A 24 11.63 -17.60 -1.76
C SER A 24 11.44 -18.95 -1.06
N ASN A 25 11.92 -20.05 -1.65
CA ASN A 25 11.74 -21.42 -1.16
C ASN A 25 10.26 -21.77 -0.90
N ARG A 26 9.36 -21.24 -1.74
CA ARG A 26 7.92 -21.46 -1.68
C ARG A 26 7.49 -22.52 -2.69
N LYS A 27 6.50 -23.33 -2.31
CA LYS A 27 5.86 -24.34 -3.16
C LYS A 27 4.36 -24.22 -3.00
N VAL A 28 3.64 -24.55 -4.07
CA VAL A 28 2.17 -24.63 -4.07
C VAL A 28 1.72 -25.99 -4.56
N THR A 29 0.49 -26.35 -4.24
CA THR A 29 -0.11 -27.59 -4.72
C THR A 29 -0.45 -27.50 -6.21
N TYR A 30 -0.72 -28.66 -6.82
CA TYR A 30 -1.15 -28.70 -8.22
C TYR A 30 -2.45 -27.91 -8.47
N GLU A 31 -3.41 -27.97 -7.54
CA GLU A 31 -4.67 -27.23 -7.65
C GLU A 31 -4.46 -25.71 -7.50
N GLN A 32 -3.60 -25.28 -6.57
CA GLN A 32 -3.21 -23.88 -6.45
C GLN A 32 -2.49 -23.39 -7.72
N TRP A 33 -1.62 -24.22 -8.31
CA TRP A 33 -0.92 -23.90 -9.55
C TRP A 33 -1.88 -23.65 -10.71
N LYS A 34 -2.92 -24.48 -10.86
CA LYS A 34 -3.96 -24.28 -11.89
C LYS A 34 -4.64 -22.91 -11.77
N LEU A 35 -4.91 -22.44 -10.56
CA LEU A 35 -5.51 -21.13 -10.33
C LEU A 35 -4.59 -19.99 -10.79
N ILE A 36 -3.28 -20.11 -10.52
CA ILE A 36 -2.28 -19.13 -10.97
C ILE A 36 -2.23 -19.08 -12.49
N MET A 37 -2.17 -20.23 -13.17
CA MET A 37 -2.12 -20.28 -14.63
C MET A 37 -3.39 -19.69 -15.26
N LYS A 38 -4.56 -19.99 -14.70
CA LYS A 38 -5.84 -19.41 -15.14
C LYS A 38 -5.86 -17.88 -15.00
N ALA A 39 -5.23 -17.32 -13.98
CA ALA A 39 -5.11 -15.87 -13.84
C ALA A 39 -4.23 -15.26 -14.95
N PHE A 40 -3.14 -15.92 -15.33
CA PHE A 40 -2.24 -15.47 -16.41
C PHE A 40 -2.80 -15.65 -17.83
N GLU A 41 -3.87 -16.42 -18.00
CA GLU A 41 -4.67 -16.39 -19.24
C GLU A 41 -5.40 -15.05 -19.41
N SER A 42 -5.72 -14.37 -18.30
CA SER A 42 -6.45 -13.09 -18.32
C SER A 42 -5.54 -11.87 -18.35
N CYS A 43 -4.38 -11.90 -17.67
CA CYS A 43 -3.44 -10.79 -17.66
C CYS A 43 -1.99 -11.28 -17.61
N THR A 44 -1.16 -10.81 -18.54
CA THR A 44 0.26 -11.18 -18.65
C THR A 44 1.24 -10.03 -18.37
N LEU A 45 0.75 -8.94 -17.78
CA LEU A 45 1.57 -7.77 -17.50
C LEU A 45 2.53 -8.07 -16.32
N PRO A 46 3.81 -7.62 -16.35
CA PRO A 46 4.79 -7.92 -15.30
C PRO A 46 4.37 -7.52 -13.88
N LEU A 47 3.67 -6.38 -13.73
CA LEU A 47 3.13 -5.95 -12.45
C LEU A 47 2.09 -6.95 -11.92
N PHE A 48 1.24 -7.50 -12.80
CA PHE A 48 0.26 -8.50 -12.43
C PHE A 48 0.94 -9.78 -11.92
N VAL A 49 2.01 -10.24 -12.58
CA VAL A 49 2.80 -11.40 -12.11
C VAL A 49 3.36 -11.14 -10.70
N THR A 50 3.83 -9.92 -10.43
CA THR A 50 4.34 -9.52 -9.10
C THR A 50 3.23 -9.51 -8.05
N LEU A 51 2.06 -8.95 -8.36
CA LEU A 51 0.89 -8.94 -7.48
C LEU A 51 0.39 -10.36 -7.18
N THR A 52 0.28 -11.21 -8.20
CA THR A 52 -0.08 -12.62 -8.05
C THR A 52 0.94 -13.36 -7.19
N TYR A 53 2.23 -13.15 -7.43
CA TYR A 53 3.29 -13.77 -6.63
C TYR A 53 3.16 -13.40 -5.14
N GLN A 54 2.99 -12.11 -4.81
CA GLN A 54 2.82 -11.68 -3.41
C GLN A 54 1.57 -12.28 -2.75
N GLN A 55 0.48 -12.46 -3.50
CA GLN A 55 -0.71 -13.11 -2.98
C GLN A 55 -0.51 -14.62 -2.74
N VAL A 56 0.21 -15.28 -3.65
CA VAL A 56 0.49 -16.72 -3.59
C VAL A 56 1.47 -17.07 -2.47
N THR A 57 2.41 -16.18 -2.15
CA THR A 57 3.38 -16.42 -1.06
C THR A 57 2.72 -16.59 0.31
N ASP A 58 1.51 -16.06 0.49
CA ASP A 58 0.72 -16.19 1.71
C ASP A 58 -0.06 -17.51 1.82
N TRP A 59 -0.19 -18.27 0.73
CA TRP A 59 -0.96 -19.51 0.74
C TRP A 59 -0.21 -20.64 1.42
N CYS A 60 -0.91 -21.37 2.28
CA CYS A 60 -0.46 -22.64 2.84
C CYS A 60 -0.92 -23.81 1.95
N SER A 61 -0.22 -24.96 2.03
CA SER A 61 -0.53 -26.13 1.21
C SER A 61 -1.90 -26.76 1.51
N TYR A 62 -2.43 -26.54 2.71
CA TYR A 62 -3.73 -27.01 3.15
C TYR A 62 -4.87 -26.01 2.91
N ASP A 63 -4.56 -24.82 2.38
CA ASP A 63 -5.59 -23.83 2.10
C ASP A 63 -6.41 -24.25 0.89
N ASN A 64 -7.73 -24.33 1.08
CA ASN A 64 -8.68 -24.50 -0.02
C ASN A 64 -8.97 -23.14 -0.65
N ILE A 65 -8.23 -22.78 -1.69
CA ILE A 65 -8.34 -21.49 -2.37
C ILE A 65 -9.52 -21.52 -3.35
N PRO A 66 -10.61 -20.77 -3.13
CA PRO A 66 -11.75 -20.80 -4.04
C PRO A 66 -11.38 -20.16 -5.40
N PRO A 67 -12.01 -20.61 -6.50
CA PRO A 67 -11.91 -19.94 -7.79
C PRO A 67 -12.29 -18.46 -7.67
N GLY A 68 -11.54 -17.58 -8.34
CA GLY A 68 -11.76 -16.13 -8.28
C GLY A 68 -11.01 -15.43 -7.14
N THR A 69 -10.24 -16.14 -6.32
CA THR A 69 -9.36 -15.53 -5.31
C THR A 69 -8.28 -14.65 -5.93
N LEU A 70 -7.71 -15.11 -7.05
CA LEU A 70 -6.81 -14.29 -7.88
C LEU A 70 -7.68 -13.44 -8.81
N MET A 71 -7.52 -12.13 -8.73
CA MET A 71 -8.20 -11.20 -9.62
C MET A 71 -7.65 -11.33 -11.05
N THR A 72 -8.39 -10.83 -12.03
CA THR A 72 -8.03 -10.92 -13.46
C THR A 72 -7.44 -9.63 -14.03
N THR A 73 -7.43 -8.55 -13.24
CA THR A 73 -6.88 -7.25 -13.65
C THR A 73 -5.94 -6.70 -12.58
N ILE A 74 -4.99 -5.86 -12.99
CA ILE A 74 -4.06 -5.19 -12.06
C ILE A 74 -4.81 -4.36 -11.03
N GLU A 75 -5.76 -3.54 -11.48
CA GLU A 75 -6.54 -2.66 -10.61
C GLU A 75 -7.27 -3.45 -9.51
N ALA A 76 -7.97 -4.52 -9.90
CA ALA A 76 -8.67 -5.36 -8.95
C ALA A 76 -7.71 -6.08 -7.99
N SER A 77 -6.54 -6.52 -8.47
CA SER A 77 -5.49 -7.08 -7.61
C SER A 77 -4.96 -6.06 -6.60
N ILE A 78 -4.75 -4.80 -6.99
CA ILE A 78 -4.31 -3.72 -6.09
C ILE A 78 -5.41 -3.42 -5.06
N VAL A 79 -6.66 -3.31 -5.50
CA VAL A 79 -7.82 -3.16 -4.59
C VAL A 79 -7.85 -4.27 -3.57
N LYS A 80 -7.65 -5.53 -3.99
CA LYS A 80 -7.66 -6.67 -3.09
C LYS A 80 -6.48 -6.64 -2.10
N LEU A 81 -5.31 -6.22 -2.56
CA LEU A 81 -4.14 -6.00 -1.71
C LEU A 81 -4.44 -4.94 -0.64
N PHE A 82 -5.04 -3.81 -1.02
CA PHE A 82 -5.39 -2.73 -0.10
C PHE A 82 -6.43 -3.18 0.93
N GLU A 83 -7.47 -3.91 0.53
CA GLU A 83 -8.44 -4.50 1.48
C GLU A 83 -7.75 -5.36 2.55
N ARG A 84 -6.74 -6.14 2.17
CA ARG A 84 -5.97 -6.95 3.13
C ARG A 84 -5.15 -6.08 4.08
N MET A 85 -4.55 -4.99 3.59
CA MET A 85 -3.82 -4.05 4.43
C MET A 85 -4.77 -3.34 5.41
N GLU A 86 -5.93 -2.89 4.93
CA GLU A 86 -6.97 -2.27 5.75
C GLU A 86 -7.45 -3.21 6.86
N GLN A 87 -7.63 -4.50 6.55
CA GLN A 87 -8.02 -5.52 7.54
C GLN A 87 -6.92 -5.76 8.59
N LYS A 88 -5.65 -5.74 8.17
CA LYS A 88 -4.50 -6.05 9.04
C LYS A 88 -4.08 -4.87 9.93
N HIS A 89 -4.09 -3.66 9.39
CA HIS A 89 -3.53 -2.46 10.03
C HIS A 89 -4.57 -1.41 10.42
N GLY A 90 -5.82 -1.59 10.01
CA GLY A 90 -6.91 -0.64 10.22
C GLY A 90 -7.13 0.26 9.00
N LYS A 91 -8.39 0.36 8.58
CA LYS A 91 -8.79 1.06 7.35
C LYS A 91 -8.36 2.53 7.34
N VAL A 92 -8.63 3.27 8.41
CA VAL A 92 -8.35 4.71 8.50
C VAL A 92 -6.84 4.98 8.40
N PHE A 93 -6.04 4.23 9.14
CA PHE A 93 -4.59 4.35 9.11
C PHE A 93 -4.04 4.09 7.70
N VAL A 94 -4.47 3.00 7.06
CA VAL A 94 -4.02 2.64 5.71
C VAL A 94 -4.45 3.67 4.66
N SER A 95 -5.72 4.08 4.68
CA SER A 95 -6.25 5.05 3.71
C SER A 95 -5.51 6.38 3.79
N LYS A 96 -5.25 6.87 5.00
CA LYS A 96 -4.55 8.15 5.21
C LYS A 96 -3.07 8.03 4.85
N ALA A 97 -2.36 6.98 5.28
CA ALA A 97 -0.96 6.78 4.93
C ALA A 97 -0.76 6.73 3.41
N PHE A 98 -1.58 5.94 2.70
CA PHE A 98 -1.49 5.86 1.24
C PHE A 98 -1.93 7.15 0.56
N GLY A 99 -2.95 7.84 1.10
CA GLY A 99 -3.38 9.14 0.65
C GLY A 99 -2.28 10.20 0.74
N TYR A 100 -1.59 10.31 1.87
CA TYR A 100 -0.47 11.24 2.07
C TYR A 100 0.67 10.99 1.09
N ILE A 101 1.10 9.73 0.94
CA ILE A 101 2.16 9.35 -0.03
C ILE A 101 1.76 9.74 -1.45
N THR A 102 0.48 9.61 -1.80
CA THR A 102 -0.02 9.89 -3.15
C THR A 102 -0.21 11.37 -3.42
N ALA A 103 -0.67 12.13 -2.41
CA ALA A 103 -0.92 13.56 -2.52
C ALA A 103 0.37 14.40 -2.47
N ALA A 104 1.45 13.87 -1.88
CA ALA A 104 2.72 14.57 -1.79
C ALA A 104 3.44 14.65 -3.15
N ARG A 105 3.55 15.88 -3.68
CA ARG A 105 4.09 16.15 -5.03
C ARG A 105 5.52 15.64 -5.22
N ASN A 106 6.39 15.83 -4.24
CA ASN A 106 7.79 15.45 -4.30
C ASN A 106 8.07 14.13 -3.54
N GLY A 107 7.03 13.44 -3.08
CA GLY A 107 7.15 12.35 -2.11
C GLY A 107 7.31 12.85 -0.68
N LEU A 108 7.34 11.91 0.27
CA LEU A 108 7.57 12.16 1.71
C LEU A 108 8.67 11.25 2.20
N SER A 109 9.61 11.75 2.98
CA SER A 109 10.49 10.90 3.76
C SER A 109 9.69 10.11 4.80
N GLU A 110 10.28 9.03 5.31
CA GLU A 110 9.64 8.22 6.35
C GLU A 110 9.33 9.04 7.62
N MET A 111 10.24 9.95 8.00
CA MET A 111 10.05 10.84 9.15
C MET A 111 8.90 11.82 8.93
N GLU A 112 8.86 12.47 7.76
CA GLU A 112 7.76 13.39 7.42
C GLU A 112 6.42 12.68 7.42
N LEU A 113 6.34 11.48 6.86
CA LEU A 113 5.10 10.70 6.84
C LEU A 113 4.63 10.33 8.24
N GLU A 114 5.54 9.88 9.13
CA GLU A 114 5.20 9.56 10.52
C GLU A 114 4.71 10.80 11.29
N ASP A 115 5.31 11.96 11.05
CA ASP A 115 4.90 13.22 11.67
C ASP A 115 3.55 13.71 11.16
N ILE A 116 3.33 13.68 9.84
CA ILE A 116 2.04 14.02 9.21
C ILE A 116 0.93 13.11 9.72
N LEU A 117 1.17 11.79 9.79
CA LEU A 117 0.20 10.84 10.37
C LEU A 117 -0.06 11.09 11.85
N SER A 118 0.92 11.64 12.57
CA SER A 118 0.78 12.04 13.97
C SER A 118 0.03 13.37 14.15
N LEU A 119 -0.14 14.17 13.09
CA LEU A 119 -0.97 15.37 13.08
C LEU A 119 -2.43 15.07 12.73
N ASP A 120 -2.73 13.90 12.16
CA ASP A 120 -4.07 13.52 11.74
C ASP A 120 -4.88 12.93 12.91
N ASP A 121 -5.86 13.69 13.39
CA ASP A 121 -6.73 13.28 14.49
C ASP A 121 -7.58 12.04 14.16
N GLU A 122 -7.99 11.85 12.89
CA GLU A 122 -8.74 10.66 12.47
C GLU A 122 -7.84 9.41 12.59
N VAL A 123 -6.58 9.52 12.20
CA VAL A 123 -5.58 8.44 12.36
C VAL A 123 -5.35 8.15 13.83
N LEU A 124 -5.02 9.17 14.62
CA LEU A 124 -4.73 9.00 16.04
C LEU A 124 -5.92 8.41 16.82
N ASN A 125 -7.15 8.83 16.52
CA ASN A 125 -8.36 8.27 17.11
C ASN A 125 -8.58 6.81 16.71
N SER A 126 -8.22 6.43 15.49
CA SER A 126 -8.32 5.02 15.05
C SER A 126 -7.28 4.11 15.70
N VAL A 127 -6.13 4.65 16.12
CA VAL A 127 -5.04 3.91 16.77
C VAL A 127 -5.24 3.83 18.29
N PHE A 128 -5.61 4.95 18.91
CA PHE A 128 -5.72 5.11 20.36
C PHE A 128 -7.16 4.96 20.85
N VAL A 129 -7.76 3.81 20.58
CA VAL A 129 -9.17 3.54 20.91
C VAL A 129 -9.39 3.33 22.43
N LEU A 130 -8.47 2.61 23.09
CA LEU A 130 -8.66 2.15 24.47
C LEU A 130 -8.00 3.05 25.52
N TRP A 131 -7.06 3.90 25.12
CA TRP A 131 -6.30 4.73 26.05
C TRP A 131 -5.71 5.94 25.31
N VAL A 132 -5.46 7.01 26.06
CA VAL A 132 -4.80 8.20 25.52
C VAL A 132 -3.36 8.24 26.02
N PRO A 133 -2.37 8.28 25.11
CA PRO A 133 -0.99 8.38 25.51
C PRO A 133 -0.66 9.77 26.10
N PRO A 134 0.32 9.86 27.01
CA PRO A 134 0.82 11.14 27.49
C PRO A 134 1.32 12.05 26.35
N ILE A 135 1.86 11.43 25.29
CA ILE A 135 2.27 12.09 24.04
C ILE A 135 1.49 11.42 22.91
N ARG A 136 0.59 12.16 22.27
CA ARG A 136 -0.28 11.65 21.21
C ARG A 136 0.44 11.71 19.86
N ARG A 137 1.34 10.76 19.64
CA ARG A 137 2.09 10.56 18.39
C ARG A 137 1.88 9.14 17.89
N LEU A 138 1.90 8.95 16.57
CA LEU A 138 1.84 7.61 15.98
C LEU A 138 3.04 6.79 16.47
N PRO A 139 2.84 5.57 17.00
CA PRO A 139 3.94 4.68 17.29
C PRO A 139 4.70 4.32 15.99
N PRO A 140 6.02 4.55 15.89
CA PRO A 140 6.78 4.30 14.65
C PRO A 140 6.61 2.88 14.10
N SER A 141 6.50 1.91 15.01
CA SER A 141 6.29 0.50 14.67
C SER A 141 5.02 0.21 13.85
N LEU A 142 3.98 1.05 13.90
CA LEU A 142 2.79 0.87 13.07
C LEU A 142 3.11 1.11 11.59
N TRP A 143 3.77 2.23 11.29
CA TRP A 143 4.19 2.54 9.94
C TRP A 143 5.20 1.51 9.42
N SER A 144 6.21 1.15 10.23
CA SER A 144 7.21 0.15 9.81
C SER A 144 6.57 -1.19 9.41
N ARG A 145 5.51 -1.65 10.11
CA ARG A 145 4.81 -2.90 9.78
C ARG A 145 4.03 -2.78 8.46
N LEU A 146 3.30 -1.68 8.24
CA LEU A 146 2.58 -1.45 6.99
C LEU A 146 3.57 -1.34 5.82
N ARG A 147 4.67 -0.62 6.01
CA ARG A 147 5.74 -0.47 5.02
C ARG A 147 6.36 -1.82 4.65
N LEU A 148 6.64 -2.69 5.62
CA LEU A 148 7.18 -4.03 5.35
C LEU A 148 6.25 -4.87 4.48
N ASP A 149 4.94 -4.82 4.75
CA ASP A 149 3.95 -5.53 3.94
C ASP A 149 3.80 -4.95 2.52
N MET A 150 4.13 -3.67 2.35
CA MET A 150 4.05 -2.94 1.07
C MET A 150 5.41 -2.78 0.37
N CYS A 151 6.49 -3.34 0.94
CA CYS A 151 7.86 -3.15 0.48
C CYS A 151 8.08 -3.44 -1.03
N PRO A 152 7.42 -4.45 -1.65
CA PRO A 152 7.54 -4.68 -3.10
C PRO A 152 6.93 -3.56 -3.97
N PHE A 153 6.09 -2.70 -3.39
CA PHE A 153 5.25 -1.74 -4.10
C PHE A 153 5.55 -0.28 -3.73
N LEU A 154 6.34 -0.06 -2.68
CA LEU A 154 6.88 1.22 -2.28
C LEU A 154 8.38 1.24 -2.55
N VAL A 155 8.84 2.30 -3.20
CA VAL A 155 10.25 2.52 -3.49
C VAL A 155 10.72 3.82 -2.87
N GLU A 156 12.00 3.86 -2.54
CA GLU A 156 12.70 5.08 -2.18
C GLU A 156 13.19 5.77 -3.45
N ARG A 157 13.00 7.09 -3.51
CA ARG A 157 13.52 7.97 -4.55
C ARG A 157 14.28 9.11 -3.88
N GLU A 158 15.25 9.68 -4.56
CA GLU A 158 15.94 10.86 -4.08
C GLU A 158 15.17 12.12 -4.54
N SER A 159 14.87 13.02 -3.61
CA SER A 159 14.38 14.37 -3.88
C SER A 159 15.09 15.36 -2.97
N ASP A 160 15.69 16.40 -3.54
CA ASP A 160 16.40 17.46 -2.80
C ASP A 160 17.44 16.94 -1.79
N GLY A 161 18.11 15.83 -2.12
CA GLY A 161 19.13 15.19 -1.27
C GLY A 161 18.57 14.34 -0.12
N ILE A 162 17.25 14.11 -0.09
CA ILE A 162 16.56 13.30 0.91
C ILE A 162 15.91 12.09 0.22
N SER A 163 15.93 10.93 0.90
CA SER A 163 15.19 9.75 0.46
C SER A 163 13.70 9.89 0.80
N VAL A 164 12.86 9.87 -0.25
CA VAL A 164 11.41 9.99 -0.17
C VAL A 164 10.72 8.72 -0.67
N LEU A 165 9.59 8.39 -0.06
CA LEU A 165 8.73 7.27 -0.42
C LEU A 165 7.90 7.62 -1.65
N SER A 166 7.82 6.68 -2.59
CA SER A 166 7.01 6.79 -3.78
C SER A 166 6.45 5.42 -4.19
N TRP A 167 5.33 5.42 -4.91
CA TRP A 167 4.79 4.19 -5.48
C TRP A 167 5.71 3.65 -6.57
N TYR A 168 5.89 2.32 -6.58
CA TYR A 168 6.63 1.62 -7.61
C TYR A 168 6.00 1.79 -9.00
N HIS A 169 4.66 1.85 -9.06
CA HIS A 169 3.92 1.89 -10.33
C HIS A 169 2.71 2.83 -10.28
N GLN A 170 2.44 3.52 -11.39
CA GLN A 170 1.34 4.50 -11.52
C GLN A 170 -0.05 3.90 -11.22
N GLN A 171 -0.23 2.61 -11.43
CA GLN A 171 -1.50 1.93 -11.13
C GLN A 171 -1.86 2.01 -9.63
N PHE A 172 -0.87 2.03 -8.74
CA PHE A 172 -1.13 2.25 -7.31
C PHE A 172 -1.63 3.67 -7.05
N VAL A 173 -0.99 4.68 -7.66
CA VAL A 173 -1.42 6.08 -7.57
C VAL A 173 -2.88 6.23 -8.02
N ASN A 174 -3.24 5.63 -9.15
CA ASN A 174 -4.60 5.70 -9.67
C ASN A 174 -5.62 5.08 -8.71
N VAL A 175 -5.35 3.87 -8.22
CA VAL A 175 -6.25 3.17 -7.29
C VAL A 175 -6.36 3.90 -5.96
N VAL A 176 -5.26 4.45 -5.43
CA VAL A 176 -5.32 5.27 -4.20
C VAL A 176 -6.14 6.54 -4.44
N THR A 177 -5.93 7.21 -5.58
CA THR A 177 -6.66 8.44 -5.90
C THR A 177 -8.16 8.18 -5.95
N GLU A 178 -8.57 7.13 -6.65
CA GLU A 178 -9.98 6.77 -6.75
C GLU A 178 -10.59 6.28 -5.43
N ARG A 179 -9.83 5.54 -4.63
CA ARG A 179 -10.34 4.89 -3.41
C ARG A 179 -10.30 5.77 -2.16
N TYR A 180 -9.31 6.66 -2.04
CA TYR A 180 -9.01 7.39 -0.80
C TYR A 180 -8.89 8.90 -0.96
N LEU A 181 -8.87 9.43 -2.18
CA LEU A 181 -8.70 10.86 -2.43
C LEU A 181 -9.90 11.42 -3.20
N ASP A 182 -11.09 11.26 -2.60
CA ASP A 182 -12.23 12.08 -3.05
C ASP A 182 -11.95 13.57 -2.81
N TYR A 183 -12.81 14.44 -3.36
CA TYR A 183 -12.59 15.89 -3.27
C TYR A 183 -12.41 16.40 -1.84
N MET A 184 -13.18 15.87 -0.87
CA MET A 184 -13.13 16.32 0.51
C MET A 184 -11.92 15.75 1.24
N ASP A 185 -11.60 14.47 1.03
CA ASP A 185 -10.43 13.82 1.61
C ASP A 185 -9.12 14.43 1.08
N ALA A 186 -9.06 14.75 -0.21
CA ALA A 186 -7.90 15.42 -0.81
C ALA A 186 -7.64 16.78 -0.17
N ILE A 187 -8.69 17.59 0.07
CA ILE A 187 -8.56 18.89 0.76
C ILE A 187 -8.02 18.69 2.18
N LYS A 188 -8.59 17.75 2.94
CA LYS A 188 -8.12 17.48 4.32
C LYS A 188 -6.65 17.05 4.35
N ILE A 189 -6.27 16.14 3.45
CA ILE A 189 -4.90 15.64 3.35
C ILE A 189 -3.93 16.78 3.00
N HIS A 190 -4.25 17.60 2.00
CA HIS A 190 -3.41 18.73 1.64
C HIS A 190 -3.31 19.76 2.78
N HIS A 191 -4.40 19.99 3.51
CA HIS A 191 -4.39 20.89 4.66
C HIS A 191 -3.46 20.40 5.79
N ILE A 192 -3.47 19.10 6.10
CA ILE A 192 -2.58 18.54 7.14
C ILE A 192 -1.12 18.58 6.68
N ILE A 193 -0.85 18.31 5.40
CA ILE A 193 0.50 18.48 4.83
C ILE A 193 0.96 19.94 4.95
N GLU A 194 0.08 20.90 4.67
CA GLU A 194 0.36 22.33 4.85
C GLU A 194 0.65 22.67 6.32
N GLU A 195 -0.17 22.22 7.27
CA GLU A 195 0.06 22.44 8.70
C GLU A 195 1.43 21.92 9.16
N TYR A 196 1.85 20.77 8.63
CA TYR A 196 3.16 20.20 8.91
C TYR A 196 4.29 21.12 8.43
N TYR A 197 4.30 21.49 7.15
CA TYR A 197 5.37 22.30 6.57
C TYR A 197 5.40 23.75 7.06
N MET A 198 4.25 24.28 7.51
CA MET A 198 4.18 25.61 8.14
C MET A 198 4.63 25.60 9.61
N GLY A 199 4.84 24.42 10.22
CA GLY A 199 5.23 24.31 11.62
C GLY A 199 4.13 24.80 12.58
N THR A 200 2.86 24.75 12.19
CA THR A 200 1.72 25.32 12.95
C THR A 200 1.68 24.84 14.41
N TRP A 201 2.12 23.61 14.64
CA TRP A 201 2.06 22.93 15.94
C TRP A 201 3.42 22.73 16.63
N GLU A 202 4.50 23.37 16.15
CA GLU A 202 5.82 23.25 16.79
C GLU A 202 5.87 23.88 18.18
N SER A 203 5.15 25.00 18.36
CA SER A 203 5.18 25.81 19.59
C SER A 203 3.87 25.78 20.38
N LEU A 204 2.82 25.15 19.83
CA LEU A 204 1.48 25.11 20.41
C LEU A 204 0.95 23.67 20.45
N PRO A 205 0.34 23.22 21.55
CA PRO A 205 -0.30 21.92 21.58
C PRO A 205 -1.54 21.93 20.67
N LYS A 206 -1.62 20.94 19.76
CA LYS A 206 -2.81 20.76 18.92
C LYS A 206 -4.04 20.43 19.78
N SER A 207 -5.05 21.29 19.69
CA SER A 207 -6.32 21.05 20.38
C SER A 207 -7.04 19.87 19.72
N PHE A 208 -7.40 18.85 20.49
CA PHE A 208 -8.20 17.73 20.00
C PHE A 208 -9.47 17.57 20.83
N GLN A 209 -10.57 17.21 20.17
CA GLN A 209 -11.83 16.89 20.84
C GLN A 209 -12.00 15.37 20.91
N TYR A 210 -12.38 14.87 22.08
CA TYR A 210 -12.70 13.47 22.28
C TYR A 210 -13.97 13.12 21.49
N SER A 211 -13.93 12.06 20.69
CA SER A 211 -15.16 11.39 20.28
C SER A 211 -15.70 10.62 21.49
N PRO A 212 -16.93 10.88 21.97
CA PRO A 212 -17.54 10.01 22.97
C PRO A 212 -17.70 8.62 22.37
N LEU A 213 -17.26 7.60 23.13
CA LEU A 213 -17.47 6.18 22.82
C LEU A 213 -18.96 5.87 22.60
#